data_AF-A0A838RNJ7-F1
#
_entry.id   AF-A0A838RNJ7-F1
#
_cell.length_a   1.000
_cell.length_b   1.000
_cell.length_c   1.000
_cell.angle_alpha   90.00
_cell.angle_beta   90.00
_cell.angle_gamma   90.00
#
_symmetry.space_group_name_H-M   'P 1'
#
loop_
_entity.id
_entity.type
_entity.pdbx_description
1 polymer ?
#
loop_
_entity_poly.entity_id
_entity_poly.type
_entity_poly.pdbx_seq_one_letter_code
_entity_poly.pdbx_strand_id
1 'polypeptide(L)'
;DKNRIGEMGIGINSEIHAPTGYLLTDEKIMGTVHFAIGHNQFMGGNNKSTMHWDMVMLQPTVTLDDQVLLDDGRFTLKGFAD
;
A
#
# COMPACT_ATOMS: atom_id res chain seq x y z
N ASP A 1 5.73 16.79 9.14
CA ASP A 1 5.65 17.47 7.85
C ASP A 1 4.55 16.83 7.03
N LYS A 2 3.67 17.61 6.43
CA LYS A 2 2.55 17.14 5.59
C LYS A 2 2.97 16.81 4.15
N ASN A 3 4.20 17.16 3.76
CA ASN A 3 4.74 16.95 2.42
C ASN A 3 5.71 15.75 2.35
N ARG A 4 5.60 14.80 3.29
CA ARG A 4 6.45 13.59 3.34
C ARG A 4 5.58 12.35 3.33
N ILE A 5 6.02 11.33 2.59
CA ILE A 5 5.46 9.99 2.70
C ILE A 5 5.77 9.45 4.09
N GLY A 6 4.73 9.01 4.79
CA GLY A 6 4.80 8.43 6.13
C GLY A 6 4.74 6.91 6.13
N GLU A 7 4.05 6.33 5.14
CA GLU A 7 3.79 4.90 5.00
C GLU A 7 3.71 4.50 3.53
N MET A 8 4.14 3.28 3.24
CA MET A 8 3.82 2.56 2.01
C MET A 8 3.60 1.09 2.40
N GLY A 9 2.52 0.50 1.91
CA GLY A 9 2.20 -0.90 2.12
C GLY A 9 1.57 -1.54 0.89
N ILE A 10 1.56 -2.87 0.90
CA ILE A 10 0.99 -3.70 -0.16
C ILE A 10 -0.12 -4.55 0.45
N GLY A 11 -1.28 -4.55 -0.19
CA GLY A 11 -2.40 -5.40 0.18
C GLY A 11 -2.15 -6.85 -0.23
N ILE A 12 -2.40 -7.76 0.70
CA ILE A 12 -2.10 -9.20 0.57
C ILE A 12 -3.30 -10.09 0.94
N ASN A 13 -4.50 -9.52 1.09
CA ASN A 13 -5.70 -10.27 1.43
C ASN A 13 -6.42 -10.72 0.15
N SER A 14 -6.40 -12.04 -0.11
CA SER A 14 -7.04 -12.68 -1.26
C SER A 14 -8.57 -12.68 -1.19
N GLU A 15 -9.14 -12.50 0.00
CA GLU A 15 -10.59 -12.61 0.24
C GLU A 15 -11.36 -11.33 -0.08
N ILE A 16 -10.66 -10.24 -0.43
CA ILE A 16 -11.28 -8.96 -0.80
C ILE A 16 -11.15 -8.80 -2.30
N HIS A 17 -12.26 -8.95 -3.01
CA HIS A 17 -12.25 -9.03 -4.48
C HIS A 17 -12.52 -7.70 -5.19
N ALA A 18 -12.97 -6.69 -4.47
CA ALA A 18 -13.29 -5.38 -5.04
C ALA A 18 -13.24 -4.27 -3.96
N PRO A 19 -13.03 -3.00 -4.37
CA PRO A 19 -13.15 -1.86 -3.48
C PRO A 19 -14.53 -1.81 -2.81
N THR A 20 -14.49 -1.67 -1.48
CA THR A 20 -15.67 -1.60 -0.62
C THR A 20 -16.10 -0.16 -0.34
N GLY A 21 -15.20 0.80 -0.61
CA GLY A 21 -15.37 2.20 -0.21
C GLY A 21 -14.99 2.44 1.26
N TYR A 22 -14.54 1.41 1.97
CA TYR A 22 -14.00 1.51 3.32
C TYR A 22 -12.49 1.35 3.29
N LEU A 23 -11.79 2.48 3.48
CA LEU A 23 -10.34 2.61 3.32
C LEU A 23 -9.53 1.51 4.02
N LEU A 24 -9.85 1.19 5.28
CA LEU A 24 -9.12 0.18 6.05
C LEU A 24 -9.26 -1.25 5.50
N THR A 25 -10.33 -1.52 4.75
CA THR A 25 -10.51 -2.78 4.04
C THR A 25 -9.85 -2.70 2.66
N ASP A 26 -10.01 -1.57 1.97
CA ASP A 26 -9.51 -1.37 0.61
C ASP A 26 -7.97 -1.40 0.54
N GLU A 27 -7.28 -0.93 1.59
CA GLU A 27 -5.80 -1.03 1.69
C GLU A 27 -5.28 -2.47 1.78
N LYS A 28 -6.16 -3.44 2.09
CA LYS A 28 -5.77 -4.85 2.28
C LYS A 28 -5.96 -5.69 1.03
N ILE A 29 -6.67 -5.19 0.01
CA ILE A 29 -6.98 -5.93 -1.22
C ILE A 29 -5.70 -6.49 -1.85
N MET A 30 -5.71 -7.77 -2.22
CA MET A 30 -4.57 -8.40 -2.88
C MET A 30 -4.08 -7.57 -4.07
N GLY A 31 -2.80 -7.20 -4.05
CA GLY A 31 -2.14 -6.53 -5.17
C GLY A 31 -2.31 -5.01 -5.21
N THR A 32 -3.06 -4.42 -4.27
CA THR A 32 -3.11 -2.96 -4.14
C THR A 32 -1.88 -2.41 -3.44
N VAL A 33 -1.58 -1.14 -3.66
CA VAL A 33 -0.61 -0.38 -2.85
C VAL A 33 -1.37 0.71 -2.11
N HIS A 34 -1.10 0.88 -0.83
CA HIS A 34 -1.52 2.07 -0.11
C HIS A 34 -0.30 2.88 0.32
N PHE A 35 -0.45 4.19 0.34
CA PHE A 35 0.57 5.09 0.86
C PHE A 35 -0.09 6.22 1.64
N ALA A 36 0.59 6.67 2.68
CA ALA A 36 0.13 7.78 3.49
C ALA A 36 1.10 8.95 3.42
N ILE A 37 0.56 10.17 3.41
CA ILE A 37 1.34 11.38 3.66
C ILE A 37 1.19 11.82 5.12
N GLY A 38 2.30 12.25 5.72
CA GLY A 38 2.32 12.79 7.07
C GLY A 38 2.84 11.84 8.14
N HIS A 39 2.14 11.77 9.26
CA HIS A 39 2.63 11.31 10.55
C HIS A 39 3.02 9.83 10.51
N ASN A 40 4.20 9.47 11.00
CA ASN A 40 4.65 8.08 11.06
C ASN A 40 5.35 7.68 12.37
N GLN A 41 5.25 8.50 13.42
CA GLN A 41 5.91 8.21 14.70
C GLN A 41 5.36 6.95 15.39
N PHE A 42 4.11 6.57 15.11
CA PHE A 42 3.50 5.34 15.62
C PHE A 42 4.08 4.06 14.98
N MET A 43 4.77 4.20 13.84
CA MET A 43 5.50 3.12 13.15
C MET A 43 7.01 3.20 13.37
N GLY A 44 7.47 4.05 14.30
CA GLY A 44 8.91 4.23 14.58
C GLY A 44 9.63 5.21 13.65
N GLY A 45 8.91 5.92 12.78
CA GLY A 45 9.48 6.99 11.96
C GLY A 45 9.67 8.31 12.72
N ASN A 46 10.35 9.27 12.07
CA ASN A 46 10.67 10.58 12.66
C ASN A 46 9.78 11.72 12.12
N ASN A 47 8.81 11.44 11.26
CA ASN A 47 7.95 12.47 10.70
C ASN A 47 6.79 12.78 11.64
N LYS A 48 6.94 13.86 12.42
CA LYS A 48 5.85 14.44 13.20
C LYS A 48 4.97 15.32 12.31
N SER A 49 3.71 14.96 12.14
CA SER A 49 2.69 15.71 11.40
C SER A 49 1.35 15.68 12.15
N THR A 50 0.44 16.60 11.85
CA THR A 50 -0.92 16.60 12.42
C THR A 50 -1.90 15.70 11.67
N MET A 51 -1.45 15.12 10.55
CA MET A 51 -2.27 14.29 9.68
C MET A 51 -1.49 13.04 9.29
N HIS A 52 -2.23 11.96 9.06
CA HIS A 52 -1.82 10.75 8.36
C HIS A 52 -2.96 10.47 7.39
N TRP A 53 -2.70 10.61 6.09
CA TRP A 53 -3.75 10.51 5.07
C TRP A 53 -3.38 9.46 4.05
N ASP A 54 -4.11 8.35 4.10
CA ASP A 54 -3.99 7.19 3.23
C ASP A 54 -4.67 7.38 1.88
N MET A 55 -4.04 6.80 0.86
CA MET A 55 -4.57 6.66 -0.49
C MET A 55 -4.29 5.23 -0.98
N VAL A 56 -5.23 4.65 -1.72
CA VAL A 56 -5.12 3.29 -2.26
C VAL A 56 -5.01 3.35 -3.78
N MET A 57 -4.04 2.64 -4.33
CA MET A 57 -3.83 2.41 -5.75
C MET A 57 -4.20 0.97 -6.08
N LEU A 58 -5.19 0.78 -6.95
CA LEU A 58 -5.78 -0.54 -7.22
C LEU A 58 -4.93 -1.42 -8.13
N GLN A 59 -4.28 -0.81 -9.12
CA GLN A 59 -3.54 -1.52 -10.16
C GLN A 59 -2.12 -0.94 -10.32
N PRO A 60 -1.29 -1.02 -9.27
CA PRO A 60 0.07 -0.52 -9.31
C PRO A 60 1.00 -1.47 -10.08
N THR A 61 2.04 -0.91 -10.68
CA THR A 61 3.28 -1.65 -10.95
C THR A 61 4.29 -1.24 -9.89
N VAL A 62 4.85 -2.22 -9.17
CA VAL A 62 5.85 -2.02 -8.12
C VAL A 62 7.12 -2.76 -8.49
N THR A 63 8.21 -2.02 -8.58
CA THR A 63 9.56 -2.58 -8.73
C THR A 63 10.29 -2.45 -7.41
N LEU A 64 10.87 -3.55 -6.94
CA LEU A 64 11.80 -3.58 -5.82
C LEU A 64 13.20 -3.88 -6.37
N ASP A 65 14.12 -2.93 -6.23
CA ASP A 65 15.41 -2.93 -6.91
C ASP A 65 15.24 -3.12 -8.43
N ASP A 66 15.73 -4.22 -8.99
CA ASP A 66 15.63 -4.56 -10.41
C ASP A 66 14.55 -5.61 -10.72
N GLN A 67 13.69 -5.94 -9.75
CA GLN A 67 12.64 -6.95 -9.89
C GLN A 67 11.25 -6.32 -9.83
N VAL A 68 10.43 -6.56 -10.86
CA VAL A 68 9.01 -6.23 -10.81
C VAL A 68 8.35 -7.18 -9.82
N LEU A 69 7.83 -6.66 -8.71
CA LEU A 69 7.11 -7.40 -7.67
C LEU A 69 5.60 -7.47 -7.97
N LEU A 70 5.02 -6.35 -8.40
CA LEU A 70 3.65 -6.22 -8.86
C LEU A 70 3.64 -5.68 -10.29
N ASP A 71 2.86 -6.29 -11.17
CA ASP A 71 2.57 -5.79 -12.51
C ASP A 71 1.05 -5.68 -12.69
N ASP A 72 0.54 -4.46 -12.88
CA ASP A 72 -0.90 -4.17 -12.98
C ASP A 72 -1.72 -4.77 -11.82
N GLY A 73 -1.19 -4.64 -10.59
CA GLY A 73 -1.79 -5.21 -9.37
C GLY A 73 -1.67 -6.72 -9.22
N ARG A 74 -0.81 -7.39 -9.99
CA ARG A 74 -0.60 -8.85 -9.90
C ARG A 74 0.81 -9.18 -9.42
N PHE A 75 0.93 -10.04 -8.43
CA PHE A 75 2.22 -10.53 -7.96
C PHE A 75 2.92 -11.37 -9.04
N THR A 76 4.18 -11.05 -9.30
CA THR A 76 5.01 -11.75 -10.29
C THR A 76 5.79 -12.93 -9.68
N LEU A 77 5.95 -12.94 -8.35
CA LEU A 77 6.70 -13.96 -7.61
C LEU A 77 5.82 -15.18 -7.33
N LYS A 78 6.40 -16.38 -7.49
CA LYS A 78 5.73 -17.65 -7.16
C LYS A 78 5.44 -17.74 -5.66
N GLY A 79 4.24 -18.19 -5.29
CA GLY A 79 3.81 -18.36 -3.89
C GLY A 79 2.94 -17.21 -3.34
N PHE A 80 2.68 -16.16 -4.12
CA PHE A 80 1.74 -15.08 -3.79
C PHE A 80 0.52 -15.03 -4.73
N ALA A 81 0.50 -15.86 -5.76
CA ALA A 81 -0.45 -15.79 -6.88
C ALA A 81 -1.18 -17.12 -7.14
N ASP A 82 -1.41 -17.93 -6.09
CA ASP A 82 -2.17 -19.18 -6.20
C ASP A 82 -3.69 -18.95 -6.03
#